data_AF-A0A7Y9N159-F1
#
_entry.id   AF-A0A7Y9N159-F1
#
_cell.length_a   1.000
_cell.length_b   1.000
_cell.length_c   1.000
_cell.angle_alpha   90.00
_cell.angle_beta   90.00
_cell.angle_gamma   90.00
#
_symmetry.space_group_name_H-M   'P 1'
#
loop_
_entity.id
_entity.type
_entity.pdbx_description
1 polymer ?
#
loop_
_entity_poly.entity_id
_entity_poly.type
_entity_poly.pdbx_seq_one_letter_code
_entity_poly.pdbx_strand_id
1 'polypeptide(L)' 'MDVATERPVKAQLTTARLLLAQFIAQLDEYAAMNREARRTPRGRDLSARLGGLKDGREKWAAKVDELEARLATEVSE' A
#
# COMPACT_ATOMS: atom_id res chain seq x y z
N MET A 1 -11.07 -29.11 -11.76
CA MET A 1 -11.01 -28.11 -10.67
C MET A 1 -9.72 -27.35 -10.88
N ASP A 2 -9.80 -26.14 -11.43
CA ASP A 2 -8.65 -25.29 -11.67
C ASP A 2 -8.12 -24.84 -10.29
N VAL A 3 -7.05 -25.49 -9.82
CA VAL A 3 -6.30 -25.00 -8.66
C VAL A 3 -5.51 -23.82 -9.18
N ALA A 4 -6.11 -22.63 -9.12
CA ALA A 4 -5.39 -21.38 -9.32
C ALA A 4 -4.21 -21.41 -8.34
N THR A 5 -3.01 -21.68 -8.86
CA THR A 5 -1.80 -21.79 -8.06
C THR A 5 -1.59 -20.39 -7.48
N GLU A 6 -1.87 -20.23 -6.20
CA GLU A 6 -1.64 -18.96 -5.53
C GLU A 6 -0.17 -18.55 -5.77
N ARG A 7 0.05 -17.28 -6.13
CA ARG A 7 1.40 -16.77 -6.36
C ARG A 7 2.28 -17.04 -5.13
N PRO A 8 3.58 -17.34 -5.27
CA PRO A 8 4.46 -17.54 -4.12
C PRO A 8 4.38 -16.38 -3.11
N VAL A 9 4.41 -16.68 -1.81
CA VAL A 9 4.24 -15.68 -0.73
C VAL A 9 5.24 -14.53 -0.87
N LYS A 10 6.49 -14.83 -1.24
CA LYS A 10 7.51 -13.81 -1.53
C LYS A 10 7.11 -12.84 -2.66
N ALA A 11 6.49 -13.35 -3.72
CA ALA A 11 6.02 -12.51 -4.83
C ALA A 11 4.81 -11.65 -4.42
N GLN A 12 3.93 -12.20 -3.59
CA GLN A 12 2.84 -11.44 -2.97
C GLN A 12 3.38 -10.30 -2.08
N LEU A 13 4.37 -10.60 -1.24
CA LEU A 13 4.99 -9.62 -0.33
C LEU A 13 5.65 -8.47 -1.09
N THR A 14 6.42 -8.77 -2.13
CA THR A 14 7.01 -7.73 -2.99
C THR A 14 5.96 -6.79 -3.56
N THR A 15 4.85 -7.34 -4.03
CA THR A 15 3.74 -6.54 -4.57
C THR A 15 3.07 -5.71 -3.48
N ALA A 16 2.83 -6.29 -2.30
CA ALA A 16 2.21 -5.61 -1.17
C ALA A 16 3.06 -4.42 -0.68
N ARG A 17 4.38 -4.61 -0.57
CA ARG A 17 5.33 -3.53 -0.20
C ARG A 17 5.36 -2.41 -1.24
N LEU A 18 5.31 -2.74 -2.54
CA LEU A 18 5.25 -1.73 -3.59
C LEU A 18 3.97 -0.89 -3.50
N LEU A 19 2.82 -1.54 -3.30
CA LEU A 19 1.54 -0.83 -3.17
C LEU A 19 1.50 0.04 -1.91
N LEU A 20 1.98 -0.48 -0.78
CA LEU A 20 2.10 0.27 0.46
C LEU A 20 2.97 1.54 0.28
N ALA A 21 4.12 1.41 -0.38
CA ALA A 21 5.01 2.53 -0.66
C ALA A 21 4.35 3.61 -1.51
N GLN A 22 3.50 3.24 -2.48
CA GLN A 22 2.76 4.20 -3.31
C GLN A 22 1.74 5.00 -2.48
N PHE A 23 0.99 4.34 -1.59
CA PHE A 23 0.05 5.04 -0.70
C PHE A 23 0.78 6.01 0.24
N ILE A 24 1.89 5.58 0.83
CA ILE A 24 2.72 6.42 1.70
C ILE A 24 3.23 7.64 0.92
N ALA A 25 3.80 7.45 -0.27
CA ALA A 25 4.32 8.55 -1.07
C ALA A 25 3.26 9.59 -1.43
N GLN A 26 2.03 9.18 -1.75
CA GLN A 26 0.93 10.09 -2.06
C GLN A 26 0.42 10.84 -0.82
N LEU A 27 0.39 10.18 0.34
CA LEU A 27 0.02 10.81 1.60
C LEU A 27 1.07 11.85 2.02
N ASP A 28 2.35 11.51 1.88
CA ASP A 28 3.47 12.41 2.18
C ASP A 28 3.50 13.60 1.22
N GLU A 29 3.24 13.37 -0.07
CA GLU A 29 3.09 14.43 -1.08
C GLU A 29 2.02 15.43 -0.64
N TYR A 30 0.82 14.96 -0.29
CA TYR A 30 -0.26 15.84 0.15
C TYR A 30 0.05 16.55 1.48
N ALA A 31 0.70 15.86 2.41
CA ALA A 31 1.11 16.42 3.70
C ALA A 31 2.11 17.57 3.53
N ALA A 32 3.04 17.45 2.58
CA ALA A 32 4.03 18.46 2.24
C ALA A 32 3.45 19.66 1.46
N MET A 33 2.25 19.53 0.88
CA MET A 33 1.63 20.62 0.11
C MET A 33 1.18 21.78 0.99
N ASN A 34 1.59 22.99 0.59
CA ASN A 34 1.06 24.25 1.12
C ASN A 34 -0.35 24.57 0.57
N ARG A 35 -0.96 25.67 1.03
CA ARG A 35 -2.32 26.09 0.66
C ARG A 35 -2.52 26.28 -0.85
N GLU A 36 -1.51 26.78 -1.55
CA GLU A 36 -1.59 27.01 -3.00
C GLU A 36 -1.46 25.71 -3.79
N ALA A 37 -0.51 24.85 -3.41
CA ALA A 37 -0.32 23.54 -4.00
C ALA A 37 -1.59 22.67 -3.87
N ARG A 38 -2.29 22.73 -2.73
CA ARG A 38 -3.56 22.02 -2.53
C ARG A 38 -4.70 22.49 -3.45
N ARG A 39 -4.61 23.68 -4.04
CA ARG A 39 -5.61 24.20 -4.98
C ARG A 39 -5.38 23.78 -6.44
N THR A 40 -4.20 23.24 -6.76
CA THR A 40 -3.88 22.70 -8.09
C THR A 40 -4.73 21.45 -8.39
N PRO A 41 -4.85 21.03 -9.66
CA PRO A 41 -5.54 19.79 -10.01
C PRO A 41 -5.03 18.57 -9.22
N ARG A 42 -3.70 18.45 -9.05
CA ARG A 42 -3.06 17.38 -8.27
C ARG A 42 -3.43 17.46 -6.78
N GLY A 43 -3.39 18.66 -6.20
CA GLY A 43 -3.77 18.86 -4.80
C GLY A 43 -5.24 18.53 -4.51
N ARG A 44 -6.14 18.93 -5.41
CA ARG A 44 -7.58 18.60 -5.30
C ARG A 44 -7.82 17.10 -5.45
N ASP A 45 -7.10 16.47 -6.38
CA ASP A 45 -7.15 15.04 -6.60
C ASP A 45 -6.74 14.23 -5.36
N LEU A 46 -5.58 14.55 -4.79
CA LEU A 46 -5.11 13.90 -3.57
C LEU A 46 -6.06 14.17 -2.38
N SER A 47 -6.58 15.39 -2.26
CA SER A 47 -7.58 15.72 -1.23
C SER A 47 -8.86 14.90 -1.38
N ALA A 48 -9.35 14.72 -2.60
CA ALA A 48 -10.58 13.97 -2.87
C ALA A 48 -10.43 12.47 -2.55
N ARG A 49 -9.22 11.92 -2.73
CA ARG A 49 -8.92 10.51 -2.47
C ARG A 49 -8.35 10.24 -1.08
N LEU A 50 -8.20 11.26 -0.23
CA LEU A 50 -7.45 11.17 1.01
C LEU A 50 -7.94 10.05 1.95
N GLY A 51 -9.26 9.82 2.02
CA GLY A 51 -9.84 8.69 2.75
C GLY A 51 -9.33 7.35 2.21
N GLY A 52 -9.54 7.09 0.91
CA GLY A 52 -9.10 5.85 0.28
C GLY A 52 -7.58 5.64 0.29
N LEU A 53 -6.78 6.71 0.31
CA LEU A 53 -5.32 6.61 0.47
C LEU A 53 -4.94 6.12 1.88
N LYS A 54 -5.64 6.59 2.93
CA LYS A 54 -5.43 6.13 4.31
C LYS A 54 -5.88 4.68 4.48
N ASP A 55 -7.08 4.35 4.01
CA ASP A 55 -7.62 2.99 4.06
C ASP A 55 -6.73 2.01 3.28
N GLY A 56 -6.23 2.44 2.12
CA GLY A 56 -5.27 1.70 1.31
C GLY A 56 -3.97 1.45 2.06
N ARG A 57 -3.37 2.48 2.67
CA ARG A 57 -2.17 2.35 3.50
C ARG A 57 -2.37 1.33 4.62
N GLU A 58 -3.45 1.44 5.40
CA GLU A 58 -3.72 0.55 6.53
C GLU A 58 -3.91 -0.90 6.08
N LYS A 59 -4.73 -1.11 5.05
CA LYS A 59 -4.97 -2.43 4.46
C LYS A 59 -3.67 -3.10 4.00
N TRP A 60 -2.84 -2.38 3.25
CA TRP A 60 -1.63 -2.95 2.69
C TRP A 60 -0.51 -3.09 3.73
N ALA A 61 -0.49 -2.25 4.78
CA ALA A 61 0.38 -2.47 5.94
C ALA A 61 0.05 -3.79 6.64
N ALA A 62 -1.22 -4.01 6.99
CA ALA A 62 -1.66 -5.27 7.60
C ALA A 62 -1.36 -6.48 6.71
N LYS A 63 -1.49 -6.34 5.38
CA LYS A 63 -1.17 -7.43 4.44
C LYS A 63 0.34 -7.71 4.37
N VAL A 64 1.19 -6.68 4.46
CA VAL A 64 2.64 -6.86 4.54
C VAL A 64 2.98 -7.63 5.81
N ASP A 65 2.45 -7.22 6.97
CA ASP A 65 2.69 -7.89 8.26
C ASP A 65 2.25 -9.37 8.22
N GLU A 66 1.08 -9.65 7.65
CA GLU A 66 0.58 -11.02 7.45
C GLU A 66 1.55 -11.87 6.61
N LEU A 67 2.01 -11.34 5.47
CA LEU A 67 2.86 -12.07 4.54
C LEU A 67 4.29 -12.26 5.09
N GLU A 68 4.79 -11.30 5.85
CA GLU A 68 6.07 -11.42 6.56
C GLU A 68 6.00 -12.50 7.65
N ALA A 69 4.91 -12.53 8.43
CA ALA A 69 4.70 -13.58 9.43
C ALA A 69 4.62 -14.97 8.78
N ARG A 70 3.90 -15.11 7.65
CA ARG A 70 3.82 -16.37 6.90
C ARG A 70 5.19 -16.85 6.41
N LEU A 71 6.00 -15.95 5.85
CA LEU A 71 7.35 -16.28 5.40
C LEU A 71 8.26 -16.70 6.56
N ALA A 72 8.13 -16.08 7.73
CA ALA A 72 8.91 -16.47 8.91
C ALA A 72 8.60 -17.90 9.36
N THR A 73 7.34 -18.32 9.28
CA THR A 73 6.92 -19.70 9.56
C THR A 73 7.44 -20.68 8.50
N GLU A 74 7.34 -20.36 7.20
CA GLU A 74 7.82 -21.21 6.11
C GLU A 74 9.35 -21.43 6.10
N VAL A 75 10.12 -20.52 6.71
CA VAL A 75 11.59 -20.62 6.81
C VAL A 75 12.03 -21.37 8.08
N SER A 76 11.14 -21.53 9.06
CA SER A 76 11.44 -22.19 10.34
C SER A 76 11.15 -23.70 10.34
N GLU A 77 10.54 -24.22 9.27
CA GLU A 77 10.31 -25.65 8.99
C GLU A 77 11.34 -26.19 7.99
#